data_AF-A0A971P8G0-F1
#
_entry.id   AF-A0A971P8G0-F1
#
_cell.length_a   1.000
_cell.length_b   1.000
_cell.length_c   1.000
_cell.angle_alpha   90.00
_cell.angle_beta   90.00
_cell.angle_gamma   90.00
#
_symmetry.space_group_name_H-M   'P 1'
#
loop_
_entity.id
_entity.type
_entity.pdbx_description
1 polymer ?
#
loop_
_entity_poly.entity_id
_entity_poly.type
_entity_poly.pdbx_seq_one_letter_code
_entity_poly.pdbx_strand_id
1 'polypeptide(L)'
;MIAPCGLNCAICKRALQEVSPCLGCHGPDEAISDFCLNRCMIRKCERLRELRSDFCDVCPSYPCEDVLEKETRYTGAYPLFESPMGNLAYIRRHGMDAFLQKERTGWTCGVCGEVICVHSGICSGCGKEYGDRSKYGS
;
A
#
# COMPACT_ATOMS: atom_id res chain seq x y z
N MET A 1 1.42 1.11 9.15
CA MET A 1 2.39 1.25 8.04
C MET A 1 1.67 1.84 6.83
N ILE A 2 1.25 3.10 6.90
CA ILE A 2 0.56 3.77 5.78
C ILE A 2 1.59 4.66 5.10
N ALA A 3 1.76 4.50 3.80
CA ALA A 3 2.73 5.27 3.02
C ALA A 3 2.23 6.70 2.77
N PRO A 4 3.12 7.64 2.40
CA PRO A 4 2.72 9.01 2.09
C PRO A 4 1.71 9.11 0.93
N CYS A 5 1.73 8.15 0.01
CA CYS A 5 0.76 8.06 -1.08
C CYS A 5 -0.61 7.48 -0.68
N GLY A 6 -0.80 7.08 0.57
CA GLY A 6 -2.03 6.47 1.10
C GLY A 6 -2.09 4.95 0.99
N LEU A 7 -1.08 4.31 0.40
CA LEU A 7 -1.02 2.86 0.35
C LEU A 7 -0.85 2.26 1.76
N ASN A 8 -1.64 1.25 2.09
CA ASN A 8 -1.36 0.39 3.22
C ASN A 8 -0.18 -0.54 2.87
N CYS A 9 1.01 -0.30 3.43
CA CYS A 9 2.15 -1.18 3.15
C CYS A 9 2.01 -2.56 3.79
N ALA A 10 1.14 -2.75 4.79
CA ALA A 10 1.00 -4.01 5.50
C ALA A 10 0.48 -5.16 4.62
N ILE A 11 -0.20 -4.84 3.52
CA ILE A 11 -0.75 -5.81 2.56
C ILE A 11 0.22 -6.10 1.42
N CYS A 12 1.39 -5.44 1.40
CA CYS A 12 2.41 -5.62 0.38
C CYS A 12 3.12 -6.97 0.53
N LYS A 13 3.43 -7.62 -0.60
CA LYS A 13 4.17 -8.89 -0.63
C LYS A 13 5.48 -8.85 0.15
N ARG A 14 6.18 -7.70 0.14
CA ARG A 14 7.44 -7.52 0.87
C ARG A 14 7.28 -7.33 2.36
N ALA A 15 6.16 -6.75 2.81
CA ALA A 15 5.87 -6.61 4.24
C ALA A 15 5.43 -7.95 4.86
N LEU A 16 4.86 -8.85 4.05
CA LEU A 16 4.36 -10.16 4.46
C LEU A 16 5.43 -11.27 4.41
N GLN A 17 6.71 -10.95 4.23
CA GLN A 17 7.78 -11.96 4.24
C GLN A 17 8.13 -12.32 5.69
N GLU A 18 8.38 -13.59 5.98
CA GLU A 18 8.78 -14.04 7.32
C GLU A 18 10.19 -13.55 7.70
N VAL A 19 11.11 -13.58 6.73
CA VAL A 19 12.51 -13.17 6.93
C VAL A 19 12.69 -11.75 6.39
N SER A 20 13.14 -10.85 7.27
CA SER A 20 13.42 -9.44 6.96
C SER A 20 12.25 -8.72 6.26
N PRO A 21 11.05 -8.68 6.88
CA PRO A 21 9.90 -8.00 6.30
C PRO A 21 10.19 -6.51 6.08
N CYS A 22 9.68 -5.98 4.98
CA CYS A 22 9.72 -4.55 4.71
C CYS A 22 8.82 -3.79 5.72
N LEU A 23 9.38 -2.84 6.47
CA LEU A 23 8.69 -2.09 7.52
C LEU A 23 7.84 -0.90 7.01
N GLY A 24 7.65 -0.82 5.70
CA GLY A 24 6.89 0.24 5.03
C GLY A 24 7.71 1.50 4.76
N CYS A 25 7.15 2.44 4.01
CA CYS A 25 7.91 3.58 3.45
C CYS A 25 8.56 4.51 4.49
N HIS A 26 8.06 4.51 5.73
CA HIS A 26 8.59 5.29 6.85
C HIS A 26 9.64 4.52 7.69
N GLY A 27 9.94 3.27 7.34
CA GLY A 27 10.99 2.50 8.01
C GLY A 27 12.42 2.99 7.72
N PRO A 28 13.41 2.47 8.45
CA PRO A 28 14.82 2.72 8.15
C PRO A 28 15.20 2.08 6.79
N ASP A 29 16.21 2.64 6.11
CA ASP A 29 16.57 2.24 4.75
C ASP A 29 16.89 0.73 4.65
N GLU A 30 17.52 0.14 5.66
CA GLU A 30 17.91 -1.27 5.70
C GLU A 30 16.71 -2.22 5.83
N ALA A 31 15.56 -1.70 6.26
CA ALA A 31 14.35 -2.47 6.47
C ALA A 31 13.28 -2.17 5.41
N ILE A 32 13.66 -1.54 4.29
CA ILE A 32 12.77 -1.24 3.17
C ILE A 32 13.18 -2.06 1.95
N SER A 33 12.19 -2.55 1.19
CA SER A 33 12.49 -3.27 -0.05
C SER A 33 13.27 -2.40 -1.04
N ASP A 34 14.21 -3.01 -1.77
CA ASP A 34 15.01 -2.33 -2.80
C ASP A 34 14.16 -1.47 -3.75
N PHE A 35 13.02 -1.99 -4.19
CA PHE A 35 12.10 -1.24 -5.04
C PHE A 35 11.62 0.06 -4.38
N CYS A 36 11.13 0.00 -3.14
CA CYS A 36 10.63 1.18 -2.43
C CYS A 36 11.76 2.14 -2.06
N LEU A 37 12.93 1.63 -1.72
CA LEU A 37 14.10 2.43 -1.37
C LEU A 37 14.66 3.17 -2.60
N ASN A 38 14.85 2.44 -3.70
CA ASN A 38 15.63 2.91 -4.84
C ASN A 38 14.80 3.35 -6.05
N ARG A 39 13.56 2.89 -6.21
CA ARG A 39 12.75 3.18 -7.40
C ARG A 39 11.48 3.98 -7.12
N CYS A 40 11.04 4.10 -5.88
CA CYS A 40 9.85 4.88 -5.55
C CYS A 40 10.18 6.38 -5.50
N MET A 41 9.70 7.12 -6.51
CA MET A 41 9.87 8.56 -6.60
C MET A 41 9.17 9.32 -5.46
N ILE A 42 8.04 8.82 -4.96
CA ILE A 42 7.34 9.40 -3.81
C ILE A 42 8.22 9.39 -2.55
N ARG A 43 8.95 8.29 -2.30
CA ARG A 43 9.89 8.22 -1.15
C ARG A 43 11.08 9.17 -1.32
N LYS A 44 11.51 9.36 -2.58
CA LYS A 44 12.61 10.27 -2.93
C LYS A 44 12.17 11.73 -3.08
N CYS A 45 10.86 12.01 -2.95
CA CYS A 45 10.28 13.33 -3.20
C CYS A 45 10.77 14.36 -2.17
N GLU A 46 11.51 15.37 -2.64
CA GLU A 46 12.03 16.45 -1.79
C GLU A 46 10.92 17.35 -1.27
N ARG A 47 9.91 17.66 -2.10
CA ARG A 47 8.73 18.44 -1.71
C ARG A 47 8.00 17.85 -0.51
N LEU A 48 7.87 16.51 -0.46
CA LEU A 48 7.24 15.84 0.68
C LEU A 48 8.05 16.06 1.98
N ARG A 49 9.39 16.00 1.90
CA ARG A 49 10.27 16.26 3.05
C ARG A 49 10.17 17.71 3.53
N GLU A 50 10.10 18.65 2.59
CA GLU A 50 9.96 20.09 2.89
C GLU A 50 8.59 20.43 3.51
N LEU A 51 7.51 19.81 3.00
CA LEU A 51 6.16 20.00 3.54
C LEU A 51 5.99 19.48 4.97
N ARG A 52 6.90 18.61 5.44
CA ARG A 52 6.83 17.94 6.76
C ARG A 52 5.45 17.33 7.04
N SER A 53 4.81 16.82 5.98
CA SER A 53 3.52 16.15 6.04
C SER A 53 3.71 14.64 5.96
N ASP A 54 2.85 13.91 6.65
CA ASP A 54 2.79 12.45 6.55
C ASP A 54 2.24 11.99 5.19
N PHE A 55 1.40 12.80 4.54
CA PHE A 55 0.68 12.43 3.33
C PHE A 55 0.84 13.42 2.18
N CYS A 56 0.79 12.89 0.96
CA CYS A 56 0.93 13.65 -0.28
C CYS A 56 -0.29 14.53 -0.60
N ASP A 57 -1.48 14.27 -0.04
CA ASP A 57 -2.71 14.98 -0.41
C ASP A 57 -2.80 16.42 0.11
N VAL A 58 -1.84 16.86 0.90
CA VAL A 58 -1.66 18.28 1.28
C VAL A 58 -0.75 19.04 0.32
N CYS A 59 -0.05 18.34 -0.58
CA CYS A 59 0.87 18.97 -1.52
C CYS A 59 0.10 19.78 -2.57
N PRO A 60 0.50 21.02 -2.89
CA PRO A 60 -0.16 21.81 -3.95
C PRO A 60 -0.11 21.17 -5.34
N SER A 61 0.84 20.27 -5.58
CA SER A 61 0.96 19.51 -6.83
C SER A 61 0.19 18.20 -6.83
N TYR A 62 -0.60 17.91 -5.79
CA TYR A 62 -1.39 16.69 -5.72
C TYR A 62 -2.67 16.79 -6.57
N PRO A 63 -3.04 15.73 -7.32
CA PRO A 63 -2.27 14.51 -7.55
C PRO A 63 -1.14 14.75 -8.56
N CYS A 64 0.08 14.35 -8.23
CA CYS A 64 1.21 14.39 -9.15
C CYS A 64 1.35 13.07 -9.93
N GLU A 65 2.18 13.05 -10.97
CA GLU A 65 2.40 11.89 -11.83
C GLU A 65 2.78 10.62 -11.04
N ASP A 66 3.67 10.73 -10.05
CA ASP A 66 4.09 9.57 -9.24
C ASP A 66 2.95 8.97 -8.41
N VAL A 67 2.04 9.82 -7.91
CA VAL A 67 0.84 9.38 -7.18
C VAL A 67 -0.15 8.72 -8.14
N LEU A 68 -0.37 9.32 -9.32
CA LEU A 68 -1.26 8.78 -10.35
C LEU A 68 -0.77 7.42 -10.88
N GLU A 69 0.54 7.26 -11.04
CA GLU A 69 1.16 5.99 -11.42
C GLU A 69 0.90 4.91 -10.36
N LYS A 70 1.06 5.26 -9.06
CA LYS A 70 0.75 4.34 -7.96
C LYS A 70 -0.73 3.98 -7.91
N GLU A 71 -1.61 4.96 -8.08
CA GLU A 71 -3.06 4.74 -8.14
C GLU A 71 -3.42 3.78 -9.27
N THR A 72 -2.93 4.05 -10.48
CA THR A 72 -3.19 3.22 -11.68
C THR A 72 -2.71 1.79 -11.47
N ARG A 73 -1.52 1.62 -10.88
CA ARG A 73 -0.96 0.29 -10.61
C ARG A 73 -1.79 -0.49 -9.61
N TYR A 74 -2.15 0.10 -8.48
CA TYR A 74 -2.86 -0.62 -7.41
C TYR A 74 -4.34 -0.87 -7.73
N THR A 75 -4.94 -0.05 -8.58
CA THR A 75 -6.33 -0.24 -9.02
C THR A 75 -6.48 -1.20 -10.20
N GLY A 76 -5.44 -1.39 -11.04
CA GLY A 76 -5.55 -2.16 -12.29
C GLY A 76 -4.59 -3.34 -12.46
N ALA A 77 -3.40 -3.31 -11.83
CA ALA A 77 -2.35 -4.30 -12.10
C ALA A 77 -2.36 -5.50 -11.14
N TYR A 78 -3.13 -5.45 -10.06
CA TYR A 78 -3.17 -6.50 -9.05
C TYR A 78 -4.53 -7.21 -8.99
N PRO A 79 -4.58 -8.47 -8.53
CA PRO A 79 -5.82 -9.26 -8.50
C PRO A 79 -6.90 -8.69 -7.57
N LEU A 80 -6.50 -7.86 -6.60
CA LEU A 80 -7.39 -7.21 -5.66
C LEU A 80 -7.29 -5.70 -5.84
N PHE A 81 -8.44 -5.04 -5.75
CA PHE A 81 -8.54 -3.60 -5.90
C PHE A 81 -8.09 -2.87 -4.64
N GLU A 82 -7.16 -1.93 -4.80
CA GLU A 82 -6.69 -1.04 -3.75
C GLU A 82 -6.47 0.36 -4.36
N SER A 83 -6.91 1.42 -3.67
CA SER A 83 -6.82 2.80 -4.17
C SER A 83 -6.04 3.68 -3.18
N PRO A 84 -4.73 3.89 -3.37
CA PRO A 84 -3.93 4.79 -2.55
C PRO A 84 -4.54 6.20 -2.42
N MET A 85 -5.04 6.79 -3.50
CA MET A 85 -5.70 8.11 -3.47
C MET A 85 -7.05 8.06 -2.74
N GLY A 86 -7.82 6.98 -2.94
CA GLY A 86 -9.06 6.74 -2.21
C GLY A 86 -8.83 6.61 -0.71
N ASN A 87 -7.72 6.00 -0.32
CA ASN A 87 -7.31 5.88 1.08
C ASN A 87 -6.96 7.24 1.69
N LEU A 88 -6.19 8.09 1.00
CA LEU A 88 -5.92 9.45 1.48
C LEU A 88 -7.22 10.24 1.66
N ALA A 89 -8.12 10.18 0.68
CA ALA A 89 -9.43 10.83 0.78
C ALA A 89 -10.27 10.27 1.93
N TYR A 90 -10.15 8.98 2.25
CA TYR A 90 -10.83 8.37 3.39
C TYR A 90 -10.21 8.85 4.71
N ILE A 91 -8.89 8.81 4.86
CA ILE A 91 -8.15 9.28 6.05
C ILE A 91 -8.50 10.74 6.34
N ARG A 92 -8.52 11.61 5.32
CA ARG A 92 -8.87 13.02 5.49
C ARG A 92 -10.30 13.23 6.00
N ARG A 93 -11.25 12.39 5.56
CA ARG A 93 -12.67 12.52 5.92
C ARG A 93 -13.03 11.86 7.25
N HIS A 94 -12.39 10.75 7.58
CA HIS A 94 -12.81 9.87 8.67
C HIS A 94 -11.73 9.65 9.73
N GLY A 95 -10.50 10.12 9.49
CA GLY A 95 -9.36 9.92 10.37
C GLY A 95 -8.64 8.58 10.14
N MET A 96 -7.44 8.50 10.71
CA MET A 96 -6.56 7.32 10.60
C MET A 96 -7.16 6.08 11.26
N ASP A 97 -7.77 6.20 12.44
CA ASP A 97 -8.28 5.04 13.18
C ASP A 97 -9.41 4.33 12.42
N ALA A 98 -10.35 5.10 11.87
CA ALA A 98 -11.42 4.58 11.03
C ALA A 98 -10.85 3.89 9.77
N PHE A 99 -9.82 4.48 9.16
CA PHE A 99 -9.14 3.88 8.02
C PHE A 99 -8.48 2.54 8.38
N LEU A 100 -7.73 2.48 9.48
CA LEU A 100 -7.07 1.25 9.92
C LEU A 100 -8.07 0.14 10.26
N GLN A 101 -9.24 0.47 10.81
CA GLN A 101 -10.30 -0.49 11.06
C GLN A 101 -10.93 -1.01 9.75
N LYS A 102 -11.18 -0.12 8.79
CA LYS A 102 -11.65 -0.47 7.45
C LYS A 102 -10.65 -1.42 6.77
N GLU A 103 -9.38 -1.05 6.76
CA GLU A 103 -8.30 -1.83 6.13
C GLU A 103 -8.13 -3.20 6.78
N ARG A 104 -8.12 -3.26 8.12
CA ARG A 104 -8.04 -4.53 8.84
C ARG A 104 -9.18 -5.46 8.42
N THR A 105 -10.41 -4.95 8.38
CA THR A 105 -11.58 -5.74 7.96
C THR A 105 -11.45 -6.21 6.51
N GLY A 106 -11.03 -5.32 5.60
CA GLY A 106 -10.94 -5.62 4.17
C GLY A 106 -9.85 -6.61 3.80
N TRP A 107 -8.74 -6.63 4.54
CA TRP A 107 -7.55 -7.42 4.21
C TRP A 107 -7.33 -8.63 5.11
N THR A 108 -8.22 -8.90 6.08
CA THR A 108 -8.14 -10.10 6.92
C THR A 108 -8.75 -11.31 6.22
N CYS A 109 -8.00 -12.41 6.19
CA CYS A 109 -8.49 -13.70 5.72
C CYS A 109 -9.55 -14.25 6.67
N GLY A 110 -10.79 -14.40 6.17
CA GLY A 110 -11.88 -15.01 6.94
C GLY A 110 -11.71 -16.49 7.31
N VAL A 111 -10.61 -17.16 6.90
CA VAL A 111 -10.32 -18.56 7.26
C VAL A 111 -9.33 -18.67 8.41
N CYS A 112 -8.23 -17.91 8.36
CA CYS A 112 -7.15 -18.03 9.35
C CYS A 112 -6.82 -16.72 10.08
N GLY A 113 -7.46 -15.60 9.74
CA GLY A 113 -7.21 -14.29 10.37
C GLY A 113 -6.01 -13.53 9.80
N GLU A 114 -5.11 -14.20 9.06
CA GLU A 114 -3.92 -13.59 8.48
C GLU A 114 -4.21 -12.66 7.30
N VAL A 115 -3.21 -11.87 6.89
CA VAL A 115 -3.38 -10.83 5.88
C VAL A 115 -3.47 -11.41 4.46
N ILE A 116 -4.39 -10.90 3.66
CA ILE A 116 -4.50 -11.15 2.21
C ILE A 116 -3.52 -10.22 1.50
N CYS A 117 -2.60 -10.77 0.72
CA CYS A 117 -1.62 -10.00 -0.03
C CYS A 117 -2.27 -9.34 -1.25
N VAL A 118 -2.17 -8.01 -1.38
CA VAL A 118 -2.72 -7.28 -2.53
C VAL A 118 -2.11 -7.72 -3.85
N HIS A 119 -0.80 -8.01 -3.86
CA HIS A 119 -0.07 -8.32 -5.09
C HIS A 119 -0.45 -9.68 -5.69
N SER A 120 -0.71 -10.67 -4.85
CA SER A 120 -1.00 -12.04 -5.29
C SER A 120 -2.47 -12.41 -5.17
N GLY A 121 -3.25 -11.69 -4.37
CA GLY A 121 -4.60 -12.11 -3.98
C GLY A 121 -4.59 -13.38 -3.12
N ILE A 122 -3.47 -13.73 -2.49
CA ILE A 122 -3.30 -14.96 -1.70
C ILE A 122 -3.13 -14.59 -0.22
N CYS A 123 -3.81 -15.33 0.66
CA CYS A 123 -3.61 -15.22 2.10
C CYS A 123 -2.19 -15.66 2.50
N SER A 124 -1.51 -14.82 3.28
CA SER A 124 -0.15 -15.07 3.78
C SER A 124 -0.04 -16.26 4.74
N GLY A 125 -1.10 -16.61 5.46
CA GLY A 125 -1.11 -17.74 6.40
C GLY A 125 -1.52 -19.06 5.77
N CYS A 126 -2.73 -19.12 5.21
CA CYS A 126 -3.32 -20.40 4.76
C CYS A 126 -3.27 -20.63 3.24
N GLY A 127 -2.74 -19.68 2.45
CA GLY A 127 -2.62 -19.82 1.00
C GLY A 127 -3.94 -19.74 0.21
N LYS A 128 -5.08 -19.43 0.87
CA LYS A 128 -6.36 -19.25 0.17
C LYS A 128 -6.29 -18.10 -0.84
N GLU A 129 -6.80 -18.33 -2.04
CA GLU A 129 -6.90 -17.32 -3.10
C GLU A 129 -8.20 -16.50 -2.97
N TYR A 130 -8.10 -15.19 -3.20
CA TYR A 130 -9.16 -14.18 -3.12
C TYR A 130 -9.32 -13.38 -4.42
N GLY A 131 -8.33 -13.42 -5.31
CA GLY A 131 -8.37 -12.76 -6.62
C GLY A 131 -8.60 -13.77 -7.74
N ASP A 132 -9.26 -13.34 -8.81
CA ASP A 132 -9.43 -14.16 -10.01
C ASP A 132 -8.17 -14.09 -10.89
N ARG A 133 -7.46 -15.21 -11.03
CA ARG A 133 -6.26 -15.31 -11.87
C ARG A 133 -6.59 -15.34 -13.36
N SER A 134 -7.87 -15.50 -13.75
CA SER A 134 -8.30 -15.62 -15.15
C SER A 134 -8.00 -14.38 -16.00
N LYS A 135 -7.82 -13.21 -15.38
CA LYS A 135 -7.51 -11.94 -16.09
C LYS A 135 -6.03 -11.71 -16.39
N TYR A 136 -5.13 -12.55 -15.88
CA TYR A 136 -3.68 -12.33 -15.96
C TYR A 136 -2.93 -13.58 -16.47
N GLY A 137 -3.65 -14.52 -17.10
CA GLY A 137 -3.10 -15.76 -17.63
C GLY A 137 -3.27 -15.90 -19.14
N SER A 138 -2.28 -15.38 -19.89
CA SER A 138 -1.72 -15.97 -21.11
C SER A 138 -0.38 -15.30 -21.39
#